data_AF-A0A1Q7IWB5-F1
#
_entry.id   AF-A0A1Q7IWB5-F1
#
_cell.length_a   1.000
_cell.length_b   1.000
_cell.length_c   1.000
_cell.angle_alpha   90.00
_cell.angle_beta   90.00
_cell.angle_gamma   90.00
#
_symmetry.space_group_name_H-M   'P 1'
#
loop_
_entity.id
_entity.type
_entity.pdbx_description
1 polymer ?
#
loop_
_entity_poly.entity_id
_entity_poly.type
_entity_poly.pdbx_seq_one_letter_code
_entity_poly.pdbx_strand_id
1 'polypeptide(L)'
;MNNMLAAMQAGSLADFIAAGNASFQAGMTKAMLDTVNAEFAPRLKQGYTSTFLGSVKQQGFTVYLWKLEFKDGKDDRVVTMAFKDGKVGGFFLR
;
A
#
# COMPACT_ATOMS: atom_id res chain seq x y z
N MET A 1 -0.74 -1.36 -6.64
CA MET A 1 0.04 -0.37 -5.88
C MET A 1 -0.53 1.04 -6.06
N ASN A 2 -0.46 1.66 -7.24
CA ASN A 2 -0.89 3.05 -7.46
C ASN A 2 -2.30 3.38 -6.92
N ASN A 3 -3.31 2.56 -7.22
CA ASN A 3 -4.68 2.79 -6.73
C ASN A 3 -4.79 2.79 -5.20
N MET A 4 -4.01 1.94 -4.52
CA MET A 4 -4.02 1.88 -3.05
C MET A 4 -3.32 3.12 -2.46
N LEU A 5 -2.22 3.60 -3.06
CA LEU A 5 -1.60 4.86 -2.65
C LEU A 5 -2.53 6.06 -2.90
N ALA A 6 -3.28 6.07 -4.00
CA ALA A 6 -4.29 7.10 -4.27
C ALA A 6 -5.42 7.05 -3.23
N ALA A 7 -5.90 5.86 -2.86
CA ALA A 7 -6.89 5.68 -1.82
C ALA A 7 -6.39 6.17 -0.44
N MET A 8 -5.11 5.96 -0.11
CA MET A 8 -4.48 6.51 1.10
C MET A 8 -4.48 8.05 1.08
N GLN A 9 -4.14 8.67 -0.04
CA GLN A 9 -4.22 10.14 -0.18
C GLN A 9 -5.64 10.65 0.00
N ALA A 10 -6.62 9.95 -0.56
CA ALA A 10 -8.04 10.29 -0.45
C ALA A 10 -8.65 9.94 0.92
N GLY A 11 -7.97 9.14 1.74
CA GLY A 11 -8.54 8.59 2.97
C GLY A 11 -9.71 7.62 2.74
N SER A 12 -9.81 7.02 1.56
CA SER A 12 -10.93 6.19 1.13
C SER A 12 -10.68 4.72 1.49
N LEU A 13 -11.35 4.23 2.53
CA LEU A 13 -11.27 2.81 2.89
C LEU A 13 -11.84 1.92 1.77
N ALA A 14 -12.97 2.33 1.18
CA ALA A 14 -13.62 1.57 0.11
C ALA A 14 -12.67 1.34 -1.07
N ASP A 15 -12.00 2.38 -1.54
CA ASP A 15 -11.06 2.27 -2.66
C ASP A 15 -9.79 1.52 -2.26
N PHE A 16 -9.36 1.67 -1.01
CA PHE A 16 -8.17 0.99 -0.50
C PHE A 16 -8.35 -0.53 -0.49
N ILE A 17 -9.53 -1.03 -0.10
CA ILE A 17 -9.79 -2.47 0.01
C ILE A 17 -10.37 -3.10 -1.26
N ALA A 18 -10.74 -2.30 -2.28
CA ALA A 18 -11.44 -2.78 -3.48
C ALA A 18 -10.70 -3.91 -4.22
N ALA A 19 -9.37 -3.84 -4.29
CA ALA A 19 -8.54 -4.87 -4.93
C ALA A 19 -8.25 -6.09 -4.02
N GLY A 20 -8.67 -6.03 -2.76
CA GLY A 20 -8.44 -7.05 -1.74
C GLY A 20 -9.22 -8.34 -1.95
N ASN A 21 -8.74 -9.42 -1.32
CA ASN A 21 -9.54 -10.61 -1.09
C ASN A 21 -10.54 -10.38 0.06
N ALA A 22 -11.44 -11.34 0.30
CA ALA A 22 -12.47 -11.22 1.33
C ALA A 22 -11.89 -10.97 2.73
N SER A 23 -10.79 -11.64 3.09
CA SER A 23 -10.12 -11.46 4.38
C SER A 23 -9.51 -10.07 4.52
N PHE A 24 -8.88 -9.54 3.47
CA PHE A 24 -8.30 -8.20 3.47
C PHE A 24 -9.40 -7.13 3.59
N GLN A 25 -10.50 -7.30 2.86
CA GLN A 25 -11.65 -6.39 2.93
C GLN A 25 -12.32 -6.39 4.30
N ALA A 26 -12.50 -7.57 4.92
CA ALA A 26 -13.09 -7.68 6.24
C ALA A 26 -12.14 -7.26 7.38
N GLY A 27 -10.83 -7.47 7.21
CA GLY A 27 -9.83 -7.19 8.23
C GLY A 27 -9.37 -5.74 8.30
N MET A 28 -9.49 -4.98 7.20
CA MET A 28 -9.10 -3.57 7.16
C MET A 28 -10.22 -2.66 7.65
N THR A 29 -9.93 -1.87 8.69
CA THR A 29 -10.85 -0.88 9.23
C THR A 29 -10.45 0.54 8.87
N LYS A 30 -11.40 1.48 8.99
CA LYS A 30 -11.13 2.90 8.76
C LYS A 30 -10.10 3.44 9.76
N ALA A 31 -10.17 3.02 11.01
CA ALA A 31 -9.21 3.40 12.05
C ALA A 31 -7.79 2.94 11.71
N MET A 32 -7.61 1.70 11.25
CA MET A 32 -6.29 1.20 10.81
C MET A 32 -5.74 2.01 9.63
N LEU A 33 -6.59 2.29 8.63
CA LEU A 33 -6.19 3.13 7.50
C LEU A 33 -5.82 4.54 7.95
N ASP A 34 -6.59 5.14 8.86
CA ASP A 34 -6.33 6.49 9.37
C ASP A 34 -5.04 6.58 10.16
N THR A 35 -4.71 5.57 10.97
CA THR A 35 -3.40 5.48 11.66
C THR A 35 -2.25 5.52 10.66
N VAL A 36 -2.31 4.74 9.58
CA VAL A 36 -1.26 4.74 8.55
C VAL A 36 -1.25 6.05 7.76
N ASN A 37 -2.42 6.60 7.46
CA ASN A 37 -2.54 7.85 6.71
C ASN A 37 -2.03 9.07 7.47
N ALA A 38 -2.07 9.06 8.81
CA ALA A 38 -1.52 10.14 9.63
C ALA A 38 -0.04 10.40 9.31
N GLU A 39 0.74 9.34 9.07
CA GLU A 39 2.15 9.46 8.67
C GLU A 39 2.30 9.70 7.16
N PHE A 40 1.63 8.88 6.34
CA PHE A 40 2.01 8.78 4.92
C PHE A 40 1.16 9.64 3.98
N ALA A 41 -0.11 9.91 4.26
CA ALA A 41 -0.97 10.63 3.33
C ALA A 41 -0.46 12.06 3.03
N PRO A 42 0.04 12.85 4.00
CA PRO A 42 0.63 14.16 3.71
C PRO A 42 1.85 14.06 2.79
N ARG A 43 2.74 13.08 3.03
CA ARG A 43 3.95 12.87 2.24
C ARG A 43 3.61 12.42 0.81
N LEU A 44 2.65 11.51 0.67
CA LEU A 44 2.14 11.07 -0.64
C LEU A 44 1.53 12.22 -1.44
N LYS A 45 0.80 13.14 -0.78
CA LYS A 45 0.19 14.33 -1.43
C LYS A 45 1.22 15.35 -1.89
N GLN A 46 2.35 15.48 -1.20
CA GLN A 46 3.48 16.32 -1.65
C GLN A 46 4.16 15.75 -2.90
N GLY A 47 3.97 14.44 -3.16
CA GLY A 47 4.47 13.72 -4.31
C GLY A 47 5.58 12.75 -3.95
N TYR A 48 5.76 11.76 -4.81
CA TYR A 48 6.73 10.69 -4.64
C TYR A 48 7.13 10.11 -5.98
N THR A 49 8.28 9.43 -6.00
CA THR A 49 8.68 8.51 -7.07
C THR A 49 8.52 7.08 -6.56
N SER A 50 7.97 6.19 -7.39
CA SER A 50 7.89 4.76 -7.07
C SER A 50 8.75 3.95 -8.03
N THR A 51 9.70 3.19 -7.51
CA THR A 51 10.61 2.36 -8.29
C THR A 51 10.35 0.89 -7.99
N PHE A 52 10.03 0.08 -9.01
CA PHE A 52 9.84 -1.36 -8.83
C PHE A 52 11.16 -2.03 -8.48
N LEU A 53 11.19 -2.77 -7.37
CA LEU A 53 12.40 -3.46 -6.90
C LEU A 53 12.41 -4.93 -7.33
N GLY A 54 11.25 -5.54 -7.51
CA GLY A 54 11.12 -6.93 -7.89
C GLY A 54 9.95 -7.62 -7.21
N SER A 55 9.95 -8.95 -7.30
CA SER A 55 8.95 -9.80 -6.67
C SER A 55 9.56 -11.05 -6.08
N VAL A 56 8.98 -11.54 -4.99
CA VAL A 56 9.36 -12.80 -4.35
C VAL A 56 8.15 -13.72 -4.22
N LYS A 57 8.39 -15.04 -4.27
CA LYS A 57 7.37 -16.04 -3.92
C LYS A 57 7.51 -16.33 -2.44
N GLN A 58 6.47 -16.03 -1.66
CA GLN A 58 6.51 -16.20 -0.20
C GLN A 58 5.17 -16.73 0.29
N GLN A 59 5.19 -17.88 0.99
CA GLN A 59 4.01 -18.47 1.63
C GLN A 59 2.81 -18.65 0.67
N GLY A 60 3.07 -18.97 -0.60
CA GLY A 60 2.03 -19.12 -1.62
C GLY A 60 1.49 -17.82 -2.22
N PHE A 61 2.08 -16.67 -1.88
CA PHE A 61 1.81 -15.38 -2.50
C PHE A 61 2.93 -14.99 -3.47
N THR A 62 2.58 -14.21 -4.49
CA THR A 62 3.55 -13.35 -5.19
C THR A 62 3.58 -12.03 -4.45
N VAL A 63 4.71 -11.70 -3.84
CA VAL A 63 4.90 -10.46 -3.11
C VAL A 63 5.67 -9.50 -3.99
N TYR A 64 5.07 -8.38 -4.34
CA TYR A 64 5.70 -7.32 -5.14
C TYR A 64 6.24 -6.23 -4.22
N LEU A 65 7.41 -5.69 -4.60
CA LEU A 65 8.16 -4.70 -3.84
C LEU A 65 8.41 -3.45 -4.68
N TRP A 66 8.18 -2.27 -4.08
CA TRP A 66 8.57 -0.99 -4.65
C TRP A 66 9.29 -0.14 -3.62
N LYS A 67 10.29 0.63 -4.05
CA LYS A 67 10.83 1.75 -3.30
C LYS A 67 9.91 2.96 -3.51
N LEU A 68 9.56 3.65 -2.44
CA LEU A 68 8.79 4.88 -2.41
C LEU A 68 9.72 6.00 -1.93
N GLU A 69 10.05 6.92 -2.83
CA GLU A 69 10.92 8.07 -2.57
C GLU A 69 10.05 9.31 -2.48
N PHE A 70 9.90 9.86 -1.28
CA PHE A 70 9.03 11.02 -1.04
C PHE A 70 9.75 12.32 -1.39
N LYS A 71 9.00 13.30 -1.91
CA LYS A 71 9.55 14.62 -2.26
C LYS A 71 10.01 15.45 -1.06
N ASP A 72 9.64 15.06 0.16
CA ASP A 72 10.06 15.75 1.38
C ASP A 72 11.54 15.52 1.73
N GLY A 73 12.24 14.65 1.00
CA GLY A 73 13.68 14.38 1.18
C GLY A 73 14.03 13.63 2.46
N LYS A 74 13.02 13.11 3.18
CA LYS A 74 13.20 12.26 4.36
C LYS A 74 13.31 10.80 3.93
N ASP A 75 13.16 9.88 4.88
CA ASP A 75 13.24 8.44 4.65
C ASP A 75 12.36 7.96 3.50
N ASP A 76 12.94 7.11 2.68
CA ASP A 76 12.22 6.28 1.73
C ASP A 76 11.44 5.18 2.46
N ARG A 77 10.48 4.57 1.77
CA ARG A 77 9.75 3.40 2.27
C ARG A 77 9.74 2.28 1.25
N VAL A 78 9.60 1.04 1.72
CA VAL A 78 9.34 -0.11 0.86
C VAL A 78 7.86 -0.43 0.90
N VAL A 79 7.19 -0.33 -0.26
CA VAL A 79 5.85 -0.87 -0.43
C VAL A 79 5.95 -2.36 -0.67
N THR A 80 5.19 -3.13 0.11
CA THR A 80 5.03 -4.56 -0.08
C THR A 80 3.58 -4.87 -0.36
N MET A 81 3.29 -5.54 -1.48
CA MET A 81 1.94 -5.97 -1.84
C MET A 81 1.91 -7.48 -2.08
N ALA A 82 1.24 -8.21 -1.19
CA ALA A 82 1.05 -9.65 -1.32
C ALA A 82 -0.15 -9.93 -2.22
N PHE A 83 0.06 -10.71 -3.28
CA PHE A 83 -0.94 -10.99 -4.31
C PHE A 83 -1.12 -12.50 -4.50
N LYS A 84 -2.36 -12.95 -4.50
CA LYS A 84 -2.74 -14.35 -4.72
C LYS A 84 -4.10 -14.41 -5.40
N ASP A 85 -4.24 -15.29 -6.40
CA ASP A 85 -5.50 -15.53 -7.12
C ASP A 85 -6.17 -14.25 -7.65
N GLY A 86 -5.37 -13.33 -8.20
CA GLY A 86 -5.89 -12.07 -8.74
C GLY A 86 -6.26 -11.01 -7.71
N LYS A 87 -6.03 -11.26 -6.41
CA LYS A 87 -6.44 -10.39 -5.31
C LYS A 87 -5.29 -10.02 -4.38
N VAL A 88 -5.40 -8.85 -3.77
CA VAL A 88 -4.48 -8.38 -2.73
C VAL A 88 -4.81 -9.08 -1.40
N GLY A 89 -3.83 -9.77 -0.84
CA GLY A 89 -3.93 -10.37 0.50
C GLY A 89 -3.29 -9.52 1.59
N GLY A 90 -2.45 -8.55 1.23
CA GLY A 90 -1.78 -7.66 2.17
C GLY A 90 -1.07 -6.51 1.49
N PHE A 91 -0.99 -5.37 2.17
CA PHE A 91 -0.33 -4.16 1.70
C PHE A 91 0.34 -3.46 2.89
N PHE A 92 1.62 -3.13 2.75
CA PHE A 92 2.44 -2.56 3.83
C PHE A 92 3.37 -1.48 3.29
N LEU A 93 3.56 -0.41 4.07
CA LEU A 93 4.66 0.54 3.92
C LEU A 93 5.63 0.26 5.07
N ARG A 94 6.89 -0.07 4.76
CA ARG A 94 7.96 -0.36 5.73
C ARG A 94 9.10 0.62 5.60
#